data_AF-A0A329SP67-F1
#
_entry.id   AF-A0A329SP67-F1
#
_cell.length_a   1.000
_cell.length_b   1.000
_cell.length_c   1.000
_cell.angle_alpha   90.00
_cell.angle_beta   90.00
_cell.angle_gamma   90.00
#
_symmetry.space_group_name_H-M   'P 1'
#
loop_
_entity.id
_entity.type
_entity.pdbx_description
1 polymer ?
#
loop_
_entity_poly.entity_id
_entity_poly.type
_entity_poly.pdbx_seq_one_letter_code
_entity_poly.pdbx_strand_id
1 'polypeptide(L)'
;MRLQAIRPLRSLLHSKTTVSSALRPWGARGFASALVDKQVEGERITKVAELASEQAVRVTFEDGATAKFHKLWLRDHCRCEHCMHPETQQRQLDTASIPMDTPFHRLEVTDAGGAVAIDWDAPVRGTPCTASEFDAQWLRDHAYALEGGNAEDEDTAPYPKSYRQPRLTTQQLWAGADFQLPTHDYNKCVDNIEPLMRDLYTYGLVRVSGTPNSMEATEKFSKKIGFVLRTIYGTMWTTNPTNDAEEYNDTASTNLELLHHTDGTYIRDPPGLQIFNCAAQAGEGGESRYVDSFHVVETLRKENPEAFRVLSTTPLPYFTVDNDAHLATMEPLIRVDYAGNVVQFRHNDYDRAPLTHLNFEEVGEFYKAHRKLLEVLRRTETEFCMRLQVGDMMIVDNQRVMHGRHAFQGGDRALIGCYIGRTEFESRLRVLGII
;
A
#
# COMPACT_ATOMS: atom_id res chain seq x y z
N MET A 1 -14.78 58.65 -12.86
CA MET A 1 -15.08 59.93 -12.17
C MET A 1 -15.45 59.55 -10.74
N ARG A 2 -14.73 59.80 -9.64
CA ARG A 2 -13.52 60.54 -9.30
C ARG A 2 -12.75 59.72 -8.24
N LEU A 3 -11.43 59.74 -8.34
CA LEU A 3 -10.47 59.37 -7.30
C LEU A 3 -10.56 60.36 -6.12
N GLN A 4 -10.27 59.89 -4.91
CA GLN A 4 -9.52 60.68 -3.91
C GLN A 4 -8.67 59.75 -3.03
N ALA A 5 -7.42 60.16 -2.85
CA ALA A 5 -6.36 59.47 -2.13
C ALA A 5 -5.74 60.45 -1.11
N ILE A 6 -4.86 59.88 -0.26
CA ILE A 6 -3.80 60.49 0.60
C ILE A 6 -4.23 60.63 2.09
N ARG A 7 -3.89 59.66 2.98
CA ARG A 7 -2.64 59.42 3.78
C ARG A 7 -2.55 60.29 5.08
N PRO A 8 -1.65 60.02 6.05
CA PRO A 8 -1.68 58.96 7.06
C PRO A 8 -1.46 59.49 8.50
N LEU A 9 -1.66 58.69 9.55
CA LEU A 9 -1.14 59.01 10.89
C LEU A 9 -0.52 57.78 11.55
N ARG A 10 0.80 57.85 11.75
CA ARG A 10 1.55 57.05 12.72
C ARG A 10 1.36 57.69 14.09
N SER A 11 1.05 56.91 15.13
CA SER A 11 2.02 56.51 16.17
C SER A 11 1.36 56.15 17.51
N LEU A 12 1.85 55.03 18.07
CA LEU A 12 2.17 54.77 19.49
C LEU A 12 1.03 54.58 20.50
N LEU A 13 0.99 53.37 21.07
CA LEU A 13 1.04 53.02 22.51
C LEU A 13 1.01 51.47 22.61
N HIS A 14 2.16 50.81 22.72
CA HIS A 14 2.73 50.27 23.97
C HIS A 14 1.74 49.48 24.85
N SER A 15 1.76 48.14 24.74
CA SER A 15 1.56 47.26 25.90
C SER A 15 2.51 46.08 25.83
N LYS A 16 3.39 45.99 26.83
CA LYS A 16 4.32 44.89 27.07
C LYS A 16 3.55 43.66 27.53
N THR A 17 3.79 42.52 26.89
CA THR A 17 3.57 41.20 27.50
C THR A 17 4.75 40.32 27.16
N THR A 18 5.51 40.02 28.21
CA THR A 18 6.60 39.05 28.26
C THR A 18 6.04 37.64 28.10
N VAL A 19 6.49 36.91 27.06
CA VAL A 19 6.34 35.45 27.00
C VAL A 19 7.75 34.86 27.00
N SER A 20 8.01 34.13 28.08
CA SER A 20 9.23 33.37 28.34
C SER A 20 9.13 31.97 27.76
N SER A 21 10.25 31.56 27.14
CA SER A 21 10.85 30.23 27.08
C SER A 21 10.24 29.07 26.30
N ALA A 22 11.18 28.40 25.62
CA ALA A 22 11.21 27.02 25.12
C ALA A 22 10.74 26.77 23.68
N LEU A 23 11.55 27.24 22.73
CA LEU A 23 11.71 26.55 21.44
C LEU A 23 12.29 25.15 21.73
N ARG A 24 11.45 24.12 21.66
CA ARG A 24 11.92 22.74 21.55
C ARG A 24 12.41 22.53 20.11
N PRO A 25 13.63 22.01 19.89
CA PRO A 25 14.03 21.62 18.55
C PRO A 25 13.23 20.38 18.17
N TRP A 26 12.46 20.47 17.08
CA TRP A 26 12.02 19.30 16.34
C TRP A 26 13.26 18.61 15.78
N GLY A 27 13.80 17.65 16.54
CA GLY A 27 14.82 16.75 16.05
C GLY A 27 14.24 15.93 14.91
N ALA A 28 14.90 15.99 13.75
CA ALA A 28 14.72 15.06 12.66
C ALA A 28 14.98 13.64 13.19
N ARG A 29 13.92 12.91 13.53
CA ARG A 29 13.99 11.45 13.56
C ARG A 29 14.09 11.04 12.11
N GLY A 30 15.31 10.74 11.66
CA GLY A 30 15.49 9.96 10.44
C GLY A 30 14.61 8.73 10.55
N PHE A 31 13.89 8.40 9.48
CA PHE A 31 13.18 7.14 9.34
C PHE A 31 14.23 6.01 9.23
N ALA A 32 14.90 5.74 10.35
CA ALA A 32 15.45 4.42 10.61
C ALA A 32 14.25 3.50 10.78
N SER A 33 14.22 2.47 9.95
CA SER A 33 13.43 1.25 10.05
C SER A 33 12.60 1.15 11.33
N ALA A 34 11.28 1.08 11.20
CA ALA A 34 10.37 0.79 12.30
C ALA A 34 10.44 -0.70 12.69
N LEU A 35 11.66 -1.19 12.95
CA LEU A 35 11.92 -2.41 13.65
C LEU A 35 12.17 -2.03 15.11
N VAL A 36 11.40 -2.66 16.00
CA VAL A 36 11.60 -2.64 17.45
C VAL A 36 13.09 -2.85 17.75
N ASP A 37 13.66 -2.03 18.64
CA ASP A 37 15.01 -2.17 19.21
C ASP A 37 15.18 -3.58 19.83
N LYS A 38 15.43 -4.59 19.01
CA LYS A 38 16.26 -5.71 19.41
C LYS A 38 17.68 -5.18 19.30
N GLN A 39 18.41 -5.22 20.41
CA GLN A 39 19.87 -5.17 20.39
C GLN A 39 20.36 -6.42 19.64
N VAL A 40 20.29 -6.38 18.31
CA VAL A 40 21.03 -7.28 17.44
C VAL A 40 22.46 -6.77 17.48
N GLU A 41 23.43 -7.64 17.78
CA GLU A 41 24.83 -7.31 17.49
C GLU A 41 24.88 -6.91 16.01
N GLY A 42 25.20 -5.65 15.73
CA GLY A 42 25.09 -5.12 14.38
C GLY A 42 25.90 -5.96 13.39
N GLU A 43 25.33 -6.20 12.21
CA GLU A 43 25.96 -6.95 11.12
C GLU A 43 27.43 -6.52 10.92
N ARG A 44 28.31 -7.49 10.64
CA ARG A 44 29.74 -7.24 10.49
C ARG A 44 30.26 -7.75 9.16
N ILE A 45 31.17 -6.99 8.58
CA ILE A 45 31.86 -7.32 7.34
C ILE A 45 33.26 -7.82 7.69
N THR A 46 33.60 -9.00 7.20
CA THR A 46 34.93 -9.60 7.40
C THR A 46 35.86 -9.30 6.25
N LYS A 47 35.32 -9.08 5.05
CA LYS A 47 36.12 -8.86 3.84
C LYS A 47 35.36 -8.06 2.80
N VAL A 48 36.11 -7.24 2.06
CA VAL A 48 35.65 -6.58 0.84
C VAL A 48 36.67 -6.82 -0.28
N ALA A 49 36.20 -6.99 -1.52
CA ALA A 49 37.06 -7.19 -2.68
C ALA A 49 36.46 -6.60 -3.95
N GLU A 50 37.30 -5.97 -4.77
CA GLU A 50 36.90 -5.53 -6.10
C GLU A 50 36.78 -6.73 -7.06
N LEU A 51 35.71 -6.76 -7.84
CA LEU A 51 35.48 -7.65 -8.98
C LEU A 51 35.55 -6.83 -10.26
N ALA A 52 36.77 -6.50 -10.71
CA ALA A 52 37.00 -5.55 -11.80
C ALA A 52 36.30 -5.95 -13.12
N SER A 53 36.29 -7.25 -13.46
CA SER A 53 35.62 -7.75 -14.67
C SER A 53 34.10 -7.60 -14.65
N GLU A 54 33.50 -7.49 -13.45
CA GLU A 54 32.06 -7.35 -13.25
C GLU A 54 31.64 -5.90 -12.92
N GLN A 55 32.60 -4.97 -12.84
CA GLN A 55 32.37 -3.60 -12.34
C GLN A 55 31.64 -3.59 -10.99
N ALA A 56 32.06 -4.48 -10.08
CA ALA A 56 31.39 -4.72 -8.82
C ALA A 56 32.36 -4.80 -7.63
N VAL A 57 31.80 -4.75 -6.44
CA VAL A 57 32.44 -5.01 -5.15
C VAL A 57 31.73 -6.19 -4.51
N ARG A 58 32.50 -7.17 -4.03
CA ARG A 58 32.00 -8.27 -3.19
C ARG A 58 32.24 -7.93 -1.73
N VAL A 59 31.18 -8.06 -0.94
CA VAL A 59 31.19 -7.95 0.51
C VAL A 59 30.98 -9.35 1.10
N THR A 60 31.77 -9.71 2.12
CA THR A 60 31.62 -10.94 2.88
C THR A 60 31.27 -10.59 4.32
N PHE A 61 30.14 -11.10 4.79
CA PHE A 61 29.63 -10.89 6.13
C PHE A 61 30.21 -11.92 7.12
N GLU A 62 30.01 -11.70 8.42
CA GLU A 62 30.55 -12.56 9.49
C GLU A 62 29.91 -13.95 9.51
N ASP A 63 28.65 -14.07 9.10
CA ASP A 63 27.94 -15.35 8.95
C ASP A 63 28.38 -16.16 7.72
N GLY A 64 29.32 -15.63 6.93
CA GLY A 64 29.83 -16.26 5.71
C GLY A 64 29.02 -15.95 4.46
N ALA A 65 27.89 -15.24 4.58
CA ALA A 65 27.14 -14.76 3.43
C ALA A 65 27.99 -13.78 2.60
N THR A 66 27.74 -13.74 1.30
CA THR A 66 28.39 -12.76 0.42
C THR A 66 27.38 -12.02 -0.43
N ALA A 67 27.61 -10.74 -0.67
CA ALA A 67 26.80 -9.95 -1.57
C ALA A 67 27.66 -9.23 -2.61
N LYS A 68 27.17 -9.15 -3.85
CA LYS A 68 27.79 -8.34 -4.91
C LYS A 68 27.01 -7.04 -5.12
N PHE A 69 27.73 -5.93 -5.20
CA PHE A 69 27.18 -4.61 -5.52
C PHE A 69 27.96 -4.00 -6.68
N HIS A 70 27.28 -3.57 -7.74
CA HIS A 70 27.89 -2.76 -8.80
C HIS A 70 28.51 -1.48 -8.21
N LYS A 71 29.71 -1.10 -8.66
CA LYS A 71 30.40 0.12 -8.22
C LYS A 71 29.54 1.36 -8.46
N LEU A 72 28.91 1.43 -9.64
CA LEU A 72 27.98 2.49 -10.01
C LEU A 72 26.82 2.61 -9.01
N TRP A 73 26.25 1.47 -8.60
CA TRP A 73 25.16 1.45 -7.62
C TRP A 73 25.62 2.00 -6.27
N LEU A 74 26.81 1.60 -5.78
CA LEU A 74 27.38 2.15 -4.56
C LEU A 74 27.59 3.66 -4.68
N ARG A 75 28.21 4.15 -5.76
CA ARG A 75 28.41 5.59 -5.97
C ARG A 75 27.10 6.37 -6.03
N ASP A 76 26.07 5.81 -6.66
CA ASP A 76 24.72 6.37 -6.81
C ASP A 76 23.94 6.44 -5.48
N HIS A 77 24.31 5.60 -4.51
CA HIS A 77 23.64 5.49 -3.22
C HIS A 77 24.48 5.95 -2.03
N CYS A 78 25.56 6.71 -2.28
CA CYS A 78 26.34 7.37 -1.23
C CYS A 78 25.42 8.10 -0.23
N ARG A 79 25.62 7.83 1.06
CA ARG A 79 24.74 8.26 2.16
C ARG A 79 25.19 9.55 2.86
N CYS A 80 26.30 10.17 2.44
CA CYS A 80 26.78 11.40 3.07
C CYS A 80 25.87 12.60 2.78
N GLU A 81 25.97 13.66 3.59
CA GLU A 81 25.14 14.86 3.49
C GLU A 81 25.28 15.63 2.18
N HIS A 82 26.36 15.38 1.42
CA HIS A 82 26.57 15.98 0.09
C HIS A 82 25.93 15.16 -1.04
N CYS A 83 25.65 13.88 -0.83
CA CYS A 83 25.04 12.99 -1.82
C CYS A 83 23.54 12.77 -1.52
N MET A 84 23.14 12.98 -0.27
CA MET A 84 21.77 12.83 0.21
C MET A 84 21.41 14.00 1.11
N HIS A 85 20.32 14.70 0.79
CA HIS A 85 19.92 15.87 1.54
C HIS A 85 19.53 15.48 2.97
N PRO A 86 20.10 16.11 4.02
CA PRO A 86 19.94 15.65 5.40
C PRO A 86 18.48 15.67 5.88
N GLU A 87 17.68 16.64 5.43
CA GLU A 87 16.27 16.75 5.82
C GLU A 87 15.32 15.93 4.94
N THR A 88 15.34 16.14 3.62
CA THR A 88 14.38 15.49 2.69
C THR A 88 14.76 14.05 2.35
N GLN A 89 15.98 13.62 2.67
CA GLN A 89 16.56 12.32 2.30
C GLN A 89 16.54 12.07 0.78
N GLN A 90 16.46 13.15 -0.02
CA GLN A 90 16.50 13.08 -1.48
C GLN A 90 17.95 13.02 -1.96
N ARG A 91 18.19 12.24 -3.02
CA ARG A 91 19.49 12.17 -3.69
C ARG A 91 19.84 13.53 -4.32
N GLN A 92 21.09 13.96 -4.16
CA GLN A 92 21.60 15.23 -4.67
C GLN A 92 22.52 15.07 -5.90
N LEU A 93 23.10 13.88 -6.09
CA LEU A 93 23.95 13.59 -7.23
C LEU A 93 23.14 13.27 -8.50
N ASP A 94 23.69 13.61 -9.66
CA ASP A 94 23.15 13.26 -10.98
C ASP A 94 23.68 11.89 -11.40
N THR A 95 22.82 10.86 -11.36
CA THR A 95 23.16 9.47 -11.67
C THR A 95 23.82 9.31 -13.05
N ALA A 96 23.39 10.09 -14.04
CA ALA A 96 23.93 10.00 -15.41
C ALA A 96 25.37 10.54 -15.52
N SER A 97 25.85 11.27 -14.51
CA SER A 97 27.22 11.77 -14.47
C SER A 97 28.23 10.82 -13.81
N ILE A 98 27.76 9.68 -13.27
CA ILE A 98 28.63 8.64 -12.74
C ILE A 98 29.26 7.86 -13.91
N PRO A 99 30.61 7.78 -14.02
CA PRO A 99 31.25 6.95 -15.04
C PRO A 99 30.86 5.46 -14.91
N MET A 100 30.64 4.76 -16.02
CA MET A 100 30.20 3.36 -16.02
C MET A 100 31.20 2.39 -15.37
N ASP A 101 32.49 2.70 -15.44
CA ASP A 101 33.58 1.98 -14.79
C ASP A 101 33.78 2.39 -13.32
N THR A 102 33.22 3.55 -12.93
CA THR A 102 33.18 4.10 -11.56
C THR A 102 34.49 3.87 -10.78
N PRO A 103 35.61 4.47 -11.23
CA PRO A 103 36.92 4.19 -10.66
C PRO A 103 37.06 4.73 -9.23
N PHE A 104 37.83 4.00 -8.42
CA PHE A 104 38.17 4.33 -7.04
C PHE A 104 39.62 3.90 -6.74
N HIS A 105 40.24 4.51 -5.74
CA HIS A 105 41.62 4.22 -5.34
C HIS A 105 41.73 3.64 -3.92
N ARG A 106 40.60 3.56 -3.19
CA ARG A 106 40.53 2.88 -1.89
C ARG A 106 39.23 2.10 -1.75
N LEU A 107 39.33 0.90 -1.19
CA LEU A 107 38.23 0.03 -0.81
C LEU A 107 38.66 -0.77 0.41
N GLU A 108 38.03 -0.53 1.55
CA GLU A 108 38.39 -1.21 2.79
C GLU A 108 37.20 -1.38 3.74
N VAL A 109 37.36 -2.31 4.67
CA VAL A 109 36.45 -2.49 5.80
C VAL A 109 36.91 -1.57 6.93
N THR A 110 36.01 -0.74 7.45
CA THR A 110 36.27 0.19 8.56
C THR A 110 35.46 -0.20 9.81
N ASP A 111 35.63 0.54 10.90
CA ASP A 111 34.85 0.42 12.14
C ASP A 111 34.77 -1.01 12.71
N ALA A 112 35.89 -1.72 12.67
CA ALA A 112 35.99 -3.12 13.10
C ALA A 112 34.91 -4.01 12.45
N GLY A 113 34.70 -3.85 11.15
CA GLY A 113 33.68 -4.59 10.39
C GLY A 113 32.32 -3.89 10.30
N GLY A 114 32.15 -2.72 10.92
CA GLY A 114 30.88 -2.00 10.92
C GLY A 114 30.54 -1.32 9.59
N ALA A 115 31.52 -1.05 8.74
CA ALA A 115 31.30 -0.32 7.50
C ALA A 115 32.29 -0.68 6.38
N VAL A 116 31.94 -0.29 5.16
CA VAL A 116 32.82 -0.29 3.98
C VAL A 116 33.04 1.13 3.51
N ALA A 117 34.31 1.54 3.43
CA ALA A 117 34.73 2.83 2.91
C ALA A 117 35.25 2.69 1.47
N ILE A 118 34.85 3.64 0.61
CA ILE A 118 35.27 3.73 -0.79
C ILE A 118 35.65 5.18 -1.11
N ASP A 119 36.90 5.39 -1.57
CA ASP A 119 37.36 6.70 -2.05
C ASP A 119 37.43 6.69 -3.59
N TRP A 120 36.49 7.41 -4.19
CA TRP A 120 36.31 7.58 -5.64
C TRP A 120 37.32 8.56 -6.22
N ASP A 121 37.74 8.35 -7.46
CA ASP A 121 38.78 9.17 -8.09
C ASP A 121 38.33 10.59 -8.42
N ALA A 122 37.03 10.80 -8.61
CA ALA A 122 36.46 12.08 -9.00
C ALA A 122 35.07 12.33 -8.41
N PRO A 123 34.71 13.61 -8.17
CA PRO A 123 33.33 13.98 -7.88
C PRO A 123 32.46 13.80 -9.13
N VAL A 124 31.15 13.78 -8.92
CA VAL A 124 30.16 13.73 -10.00
C VAL A 124 29.26 14.96 -9.94
N ARG A 125 28.49 15.22 -10.99
CA ARG A 125 27.63 16.41 -11.03
C ARG A 125 26.61 16.35 -9.89
N GLY A 126 26.43 17.48 -9.20
CA GLY A 126 25.52 17.62 -8.06
C GLY A 126 26.17 17.41 -6.69
N THR A 127 27.42 16.94 -6.61
CA THR A 127 28.09 16.73 -5.31
C THR A 127 29.61 16.87 -5.39
N PRO A 128 30.27 17.54 -4.42
CA PRO A 128 31.73 17.57 -4.32
C PRO A 128 32.31 16.28 -3.71
N CYS A 129 31.45 15.37 -3.24
CA CYS A 129 31.85 14.16 -2.53
C CYS A 129 32.66 13.19 -3.41
N THR A 130 33.77 12.72 -2.85
CA THR A 130 34.62 11.65 -3.41
C THR A 130 34.81 10.47 -2.46
N ALA A 131 34.15 10.46 -1.29
CA ALA A 131 34.27 9.39 -0.30
C ALA A 131 32.89 8.89 0.12
N SER A 132 32.68 7.59 0.11
CA SER A 132 31.43 6.95 0.54
C SER A 132 31.70 5.94 1.63
N GLU A 133 30.84 5.92 2.64
CA GLU A 133 30.85 4.93 3.70
C GLU A 133 29.47 4.29 3.78
N PHE A 134 29.44 2.97 3.86
CA PHE A 134 28.22 2.18 3.94
C PHE A 134 28.27 1.30 5.18
N ASP A 135 27.30 1.48 6.06
CA ASP A 135 27.06 0.61 7.21
C ASP A 135 26.81 -0.84 6.74
N ALA A 136 27.32 -1.80 7.51
CA ALA A 136 27.25 -3.22 7.20
C ALA A 136 25.80 -3.75 7.16
N GLN A 137 24.95 -3.32 8.10
CA GLN A 137 23.53 -3.69 8.11
C GLN A 137 22.82 -3.09 6.90
N TRP A 138 23.12 -1.83 6.57
CA TRP A 138 22.55 -1.19 5.38
C TRP A 138 22.93 -1.96 4.10
N LEU A 139 24.18 -2.40 3.95
CA LEU A 139 24.58 -3.24 2.81
C LEU A 139 23.81 -4.57 2.80
N ARG A 140 23.70 -5.28 3.92
CA ARG A 140 22.94 -6.53 4.02
C ARG A 140 21.48 -6.33 3.62
N ASP A 141 20.85 -5.27 4.12
CA ASP A 141 19.43 -5.00 3.87
C ASP A 141 19.12 -4.64 2.41
N HIS A 142 20.11 -4.11 1.68
CA HIS A 142 19.99 -3.71 0.28
C HIS A 142 20.69 -4.69 -0.68
N ALA A 143 21.12 -5.85 -0.19
CA ALA A 143 21.76 -6.87 -1.01
C ALA A 143 20.76 -7.45 -2.04
N TYR A 144 20.98 -7.15 -3.32
CA TYR A 144 20.19 -7.69 -4.44
C TYR A 144 20.84 -8.90 -5.12
N ALA A 145 22.06 -9.28 -4.69
CA ALA A 145 22.80 -10.43 -5.18
C ALA A 145 23.51 -11.11 -3.99
N LEU A 146 22.71 -11.59 -3.03
CA LEU A 146 23.15 -12.27 -1.81
C LEU A 146 23.30 -13.79 -2.06
N GLU A 147 24.38 -14.39 -1.55
CA GLU A 147 24.71 -15.81 -1.64
C GLU A 147 25.09 -16.33 -0.24
N GLY A 148 24.59 -17.52 0.14
CA GLY A 148 24.97 -18.16 1.42
C GLY A 148 24.40 -17.50 2.68
N GLY A 149 23.25 -16.82 2.57
CA GLY A 149 22.55 -16.16 3.68
C GLY A 149 21.99 -17.12 4.74
N ASN A 150 21.39 -16.53 5.78
CA ASN A 150 20.73 -17.24 6.87
C ASN A 150 19.22 -17.40 6.62
N ALA A 151 18.52 -18.07 7.54
CA ALA A 151 17.08 -18.33 7.41
C ALA A 151 16.24 -17.05 7.24
N GLU A 152 16.63 -15.93 7.87
CA GLU A 152 15.91 -14.67 7.71
C GLU A 152 16.09 -14.08 6.31
N ASP A 153 17.21 -14.34 5.63
CA ASP A 153 17.39 -13.91 4.24
C ASP A 153 16.54 -14.75 3.29
N GLU A 154 16.48 -16.07 3.52
CA GLU A 154 15.63 -16.99 2.75
C GLU A 154 14.15 -16.62 2.83
N ASP A 155 13.67 -16.24 4.03
CA ASP A 155 12.29 -15.79 4.26
C ASP A 155 11.93 -14.52 3.46
N THR A 156 12.93 -13.72 3.11
CA THR A 156 12.74 -12.50 2.33
C THR A 156 12.91 -12.69 0.84
N ALA A 157 13.52 -13.79 0.37
CA ALA A 157 13.72 -14.04 -1.04
C ALA A 157 12.40 -14.12 -1.83
N PRO A 158 12.34 -13.61 -3.08
CA PRO A 158 13.41 -12.97 -3.86
C PRO A 158 13.52 -11.45 -3.60
N TYR A 159 13.00 -10.96 -2.47
CA TYR A 159 13.08 -9.56 -2.09
C TYR A 159 14.35 -9.25 -1.30
N PRO A 160 15.03 -8.13 -1.60
CA PRO A 160 15.91 -7.51 -0.62
C PRO A 160 15.15 -7.23 0.68
N LYS A 161 15.80 -7.29 1.84
CA LYS A 161 15.14 -6.99 3.13
C LYS A 161 14.50 -5.59 3.13
N SER A 162 15.17 -4.61 2.51
CA SER A 162 14.70 -3.24 2.32
C SER A 162 13.62 -3.04 1.25
N TYR A 163 13.11 -4.11 0.62
CA TYR A 163 12.03 -4.01 -0.35
C TYR A 163 10.78 -3.40 0.30
N ARG A 164 10.38 -2.23 -0.24
CA ARG A 164 9.41 -1.33 0.39
C ARG A 164 7.94 -1.65 0.09
N GLN A 165 7.66 -2.66 -0.72
CA GLN A 165 6.29 -3.06 -1.03
C GLN A 165 5.83 -4.17 -0.06
N PRO A 166 4.53 -4.23 0.26
CA PRO A 166 3.93 -5.35 0.97
C PRO A 166 4.27 -6.70 0.32
N ARG A 167 4.41 -7.73 1.15
CA ARG A 167 4.69 -9.10 0.72
C ARG A 167 3.56 -10.01 1.12
N LEU A 168 3.14 -10.89 0.22
CA LEU A 168 2.08 -11.86 0.50
C LEU A 168 2.41 -12.74 1.72
N THR A 169 3.68 -13.05 1.95
CA THR A 169 4.15 -13.85 3.11
C THR A 169 3.94 -13.17 4.46
N THR A 170 3.72 -11.86 4.47
CA THR A 170 3.41 -11.09 5.69
C THR A 170 1.91 -10.95 5.95
N GLN A 171 1.09 -11.62 5.15
CA GLN A 171 -0.37 -11.64 5.26
C GLN A 171 -0.84 -13.06 5.56
N GLN A 172 -2.01 -13.19 6.20
CA GLN A 172 -2.65 -14.47 6.44
C GLN A 172 -3.83 -14.65 5.49
N LEU A 173 -3.70 -15.56 4.53
CA LEU A 173 -4.77 -15.94 3.63
C LEU A 173 -5.83 -16.76 4.37
N TRP A 174 -7.11 -16.55 4.04
CA TRP A 174 -8.21 -17.24 4.72
C TRP A 174 -9.27 -17.76 3.76
N ALA A 175 -9.89 -18.88 4.14
CA ALA A 175 -11.16 -19.36 3.60
C ALA A 175 -12.27 -18.98 4.60
N GLY A 176 -13.44 -18.61 4.11
CA GLY A 176 -14.50 -18.06 4.93
C GLY A 176 -15.05 -19.01 6.01
N ALA A 177 -15.07 -20.32 5.77
CA ALA A 177 -15.58 -21.31 6.74
C ALA A 177 -14.81 -21.31 8.07
N ASP A 178 -13.51 -21.02 8.04
CA ASP A 178 -12.63 -21.00 9.22
C ASP A 178 -12.26 -19.58 9.67
N PHE A 179 -12.75 -18.55 8.95
CA PHE A 179 -12.35 -17.17 9.20
C PHE A 179 -12.99 -16.61 10.46
N GLN A 180 -12.13 -16.14 11.38
CA GLN A 180 -12.54 -15.41 12.57
C GLN A 180 -12.32 -13.92 12.34
N LEU A 181 -13.40 -13.17 12.18
CA LEU A 181 -13.36 -11.74 11.91
C LEU A 181 -12.73 -10.95 13.07
N PRO A 182 -11.56 -10.31 12.89
CA PRO A 182 -11.00 -9.43 13.90
C PRO A 182 -11.98 -8.28 14.19
N THR A 183 -12.31 -8.12 15.47
CA THR A 183 -13.27 -7.13 15.94
C THR A 183 -12.61 -6.22 16.96
N HIS A 184 -12.72 -4.91 16.75
CA HIS A 184 -12.22 -3.89 17.66
C HIS A 184 -13.35 -2.97 18.13
N ASP A 185 -13.17 -2.40 19.32
CA ASP A 185 -14.09 -1.39 19.86
C ASP A 185 -13.73 0.00 19.31
N TYR A 186 -14.74 0.76 18.89
CA TYR A 186 -14.57 2.10 18.33
C TYR A 186 -13.76 3.03 19.23
N ASN A 187 -14.07 3.09 20.53
CA ASN A 187 -13.39 4.02 21.44
C ASN A 187 -11.92 3.62 21.65
N LYS A 188 -11.64 2.32 21.77
CA LYS A 188 -10.26 1.82 21.84
C LYS A 188 -9.46 2.16 20.58
N CYS A 189 -10.06 2.05 19.41
CA CYS A 189 -9.42 2.40 18.14
C CYS A 189 -9.21 3.91 17.97
N VAL A 190 -10.11 4.73 18.51
CA VAL A 190 -9.92 6.18 18.57
C VAL A 190 -8.68 6.53 19.39
N ASP A 191 -8.45 5.85 20.51
CA ASP A 191 -7.28 6.07 21.35
C ASP A 191 -5.99 5.49 20.73
N ASN A 192 -6.05 4.25 20.25
CA ASN A 192 -4.94 3.57 19.59
C ASN A 192 -5.42 2.73 18.39
N ILE A 193 -5.11 3.20 17.19
CA ILE A 193 -5.52 2.55 15.92
C ILE A 193 -4.59 1.40 15.51
N GLU A 194 -3.40 1.28 16.11
CA GLU A 194 -2.36 0.34 15.65
C GLU A 194 -2.82 -1.13 15.63
N PRO A 195 -3.49 -1.68 16.67
CA PRO A 195 -3.91 -3.07 16.65
C PRO A 195 -4.88 -3.37 15.50
N LEU A 196 -5.81 -2.44 15.23
CA LEU A 196 -6.73 -2.55 14.10
C LEU A 196 -5.99 -2.52 12.77
N MET A 197 -5.00 -1.64 12.62
CA MET A 197 -4.22 -1.53 11.38
C MET A 197 -3.40 -2.79 11.11
N ARG A 198 -2.88 -3.43 12.17
CA ARG A 198 -2.15 -4.70 12.08
C ARG A 198 -3.06 -5.84 11.64
N ASP A 199 -4.25 -5.96 12.23
CA ASP A 199 -5.22 -6.97 11.82
C ASP A 199 -5.77 -6.69 10.41
N LEU A 200 -6.03 -5.43 10.07
CA LEU A 200 -6.45 -5.03 8.72
C LEU A 200 -5.40 -5.37 7.67
N TYR A 201 -4.12 -5.13 7.93
CA TYR A 201 -3.04 -5.55 7.03
C TYR A 201 -2.95 -7.08 6.90
N THR A 202 -3.06 -7.79 8.03
CA THR A 202 -2.89 -9.25 8.09
C THR A 202 -4.00 -9.97 7.34
N TYR A 203 -5.26 -9.59 7.59
CA TYR A 203 -6.45 -10.30 7.11
C TYR A 203 -7.17 -9.59 5.96
N GLY A 204 -6.94 -8.30 5.72
CA GLY A 204 -7.65 -7.52 4.71
C GLY A 204 -9.12 -7.20 5.07
N LEU A 205 -9.60 -7.62 6.24
CA LEU A 205 -10.98 -7.40 6.68
C LEU A 205 -11.04 -7.30 8.20
N VAL A 206 -11.62 -6.21 8.71
CA VAL A 206 -11.86 -6.01 10.15
C VAL A 206 -13.21 -5.37 10.40
N ARG A 207 -13.73 -5.58 11.61
CA ARG A 207 -14.93 -4.92 12.14
C ARG A 207 -14.58 -3.99 13.28
N VAL A 208 -15.22 -2.83 13.31
CA VAL A 208 -15.22 -1.89 14.44
C VAL A 208 -16.63 -1.80 15.00
N SER A 209 -16.84 -2.34 16.19
CA SER A 209 -18.13 -2.31 16.89
C SER A 209 -18.32 -1.02 17.67
N GLY A 210 -19.58 -0.60 17.85
CA GLY A 210 -19.92 0.57 18.66
C GLY A 210 -19.60 1.91 17.98
N THR A 211 -19.53 1.92 16.65
CA THR A 211 -19.32 3.12 15.86
C THR A 211 -20.55 4.04 15.94
N PRO A 212 -20.38 5.35 16.20
CA PRO A 212 -21.49 6.28 16.16
C PRO A 212 -22.17 6.33 14.79
N ASN A 213 -23.49 6.36 14.78
CA ASN A 213 -24.31 6.38 13.57
C ASN A 213 -24.36 7.80 12.95
N SER A 214 -23.23 8.28 12.40
CA SER A 214 -23.17 9.55 11.68
C SER A 214 -22.05 9.59 10.66
N MET A 215 -22.24 10.40 9.62
CA MET A 215 -21.24 10.62 8.57
C MET A 215 -19.98 11.28 9.15
N GLU A 216 -20.15 12.28 10.01
CA GLU A 216 -19.04 12.99 10.67
C GLU A 216 -18.15 12.05 11.49
N ALA A 217 -18.75 11.18 12.32
CA ALA A 217 -17.97 10.22 13.11
C ALA A 217 -17.23 9.21 12.23
N THR A 218 -17.89 8.74 11.16
CA THR A 218 -17.30 7.81 10.19
C THR A 218 -16.10 8.45 9.49
N GLU A 219 -16.24 9.69 9.01
CA GLU A 219 -15.16 10.42 8.35
C GLU A 219 -14.00 10.70 9.32
N LYS A 220 -14.30 11.15 10.54
CA LYS A 220 -13.31 11.41 11.58
C LYS A 220 -12.50 10.16 11.94
N PHE A 221 -13.16 9.01 12.03
CA PHE A 221 -12.50 7.73 12.27
C PHE A 221 -11.64 7.32 11.07
N SER A 222 -12.18 7.41 9.85
CA SER A 222 -11.47 7.07 8.60
C SER A 222 -10.18 7.89 8.44
N LYS A 223 -10.18 9.16 8.86
CA LYS A 223 -9.00 10.03 8.88
C LYS A 223 -7.87 9.58 9.83
N LYS A 224 -8.12 8.63 10.74
CA LYS A 224 -7.06 7.98 11.55
C LYS A 224 -6.33 6.86 10.80
N ILE A 225 -6.96 6.29 9.78
CA ILE A 225 -6.42 5.25 8.90
C ILE A 225 -5.62 5.88 7.76
N GLY A 226 -6.16 6.90 7.10
CA GLY A 226 -5.52 7.56 5.96
C GLY A 226 -6.29 8.81 5.52
N PHE A 227 -6.00 9.33 4.33
CA PHE A 227 -6.78 10.42 3.76
C PHE A 227 -7.97 9.86 3.00
N VAL A 228 -9.16 10.40 3.26
CA VAL A 228 -10.38 10.02 2.54
C VAL A 228 -10.25 10.45 1.08
N LEU A 229 -10.40 9.48 0.17
CA LEU A 229 -10.28 9.66 -1.26
C LEU A 229 -11.55 10.31 -1.82
N ARG A 230 -11.40 11.39 -2.58
CA ARG A 230 -12.50 11.97 -3.35
C ARG A 230 -12.67 11.20 -4.66
N THR A 231 -13.88 10.68 -4.91
CA THR A 231 -14.26 10.02 -6.16
C THR A 231 -15.38 10.79 -6.86
N ILE A 232 -15.95 10.22 -7.92
CA ILE A 232 -17.16 10.74 -8.58
C ILE A 232 -18.38 10.73 -7.65
N TYR A 233 -18.34 9.92 -6.58
CA TYR A 233 -19.37 9.84 -5.53
C TYR A 233 -19.08 10.79 -4.35
N GLY A 234 -18.10 11.69 -4.47
CA GLY A 234 -17.69 12.59 -3.38
C GLY A 234 -16.63 11.98 -2.45
N THR A 235 -16.49 12.53 -1.24
CA THR A 235 -15.57 12.01 -0.21
C THR A 235 -16.26 11.03 0.75
N MET A 236 -17.53 11.25 1.02
CA MET A 236 -18.40 10.40 1.83
C MET A 236 -19.68 10.17 1.05
N TRP A 237 -20.30 9.01 1.20
CA TRP A 237 -21.53 8.65 0.52
C TRP A 237 -22.43 7.81 1.43
N THR A 238 -23.69 7.64 1.04
CA THR A 238 -24.66 6.77 1.70
C THR A 238 -25.39 5.94 0.65
N THR A 239 -25.68 4.67 0.95
CA THR A 239 -26.52 3.82 0.08
C THR A 239 -28.01 4.15 0.17
N ASN A 240 -28.40 5.02 1.10
CA ASN A 240 -29.74 5.58 1.21
C ASN A 240 -29.61 7.11 1.29
N PRO A 241 -29.59 7.82 0.14
CA PRO A 241 -29.43 9.27 0.09
C PRO A 241 -30.64 9.98 0.71
N THR A 242 -30.41 11.14 1.32
CA THR A 242 -31.49 11.91 1.96
C THR A 242 -32.22 12.85 1.00
N ASN A 243 -31.70 13.03 -0.21
CA ASN A 243 -32.29 13.83 -1.27
C ASN A 243 -31.85 13.31 -2.66
N ASP A 244 -32.63 13.61 -3.70
CA ASP A 244 -32.42 13.12 -5.07
C ASP A 244 -31.09 13.58 -5.70
N ALA A 245 -30.49 14.67 -5.22
CA ALA A 245 -29.20 15.16 -5.73
C ALA A 245 -28.00 14.34 -5.24
N GLU A 246 -28.20 13.46 -4.26
CA GLU A 246 -27.22 12.51 -3.72
C GLU A 246 -27.43 11.09 -4.27
N GLU A 247 -28.37 10.88 -5.20
CA GLU A 247 -28.60 9.58 -5.83
C GLU A 247 -27.47 9.25 -6.82
N TYR A 248 -26.90 8.05 -6.68
CA TYR A 248 -25.83 7.55 -7.53
C TYR A 248 -26.38 6.53 -8.53
N ASN A 249 -25.96 6.63 -9.79
CA ASN A 249 -26.30 5.66 -10.83
C ASN A 249 -25.47 4.37 -10.67
N ASP A 250 -25.72 3.64 -9.60
CA ASP A 250 -24.96 2.46 -9.20
C ASP A 250 -25.89 1.33 -8.74
N THR A 251 -25.57 0.08 -9.12
CA THR A 251 -26.33 -1.11 -8.68
C THR A 251 -26.31 -1.24 -7.15
N ALA A 252 -25.29 -0.69 -6.50
CA ALA A 252 -25.18 -0.58 -5.05
C ALA A 252 -26.38 0.09 -4.37
N SER A 253 -27.08 0.99 -5.07
CA SER A 253 -28.27 1.72 -4.57
C SER A 253 -29.58 0.91 -4.68
N THR A 254 -29.55 -0.31 -5.22
CA THR A 254 -30.75 -1.15 -5.40
C THR A 254 -30.92 -2.20 -4.28
N ASN A 255 -32.08 -2.87 -4.22
CA ASN A 255 -32.33 -3.97 -3.28
C ASN A 255 -31.93 -5.36 -3.81
N LEU A 256 -31.33 -5.42 -5.00
CA LEU A 256 -30.91 -6.65 -5.63
C LEU A 256 -29.65 -7.23 -4.95
N GLU A 257 -29.45 -8.53 -5.17
CA GLU A 257 -28.21 -9.20 -4.81
C GLU A 257 -27.02 -8.56 -5.53
N LEU A 258 -25.94 -8.33 -4.79
CA LEU A 258 -24.64 -8.03 -5.39
C LEU A 258 -23.71 -9.21 -5.20
N LEU A 259 -23.34 -9.84 -6.30
CA LEU A 259 -22.25 -10.80 -6.34
C LEU A 259 -20.93 -10.17 -5.87
N HIS A 260 -19.98 -11.01 -5.45
CA HIS A 260 -18.65 -10.58 -5.04
C HIS A 260 -17.98 -9.71 -6.10
N HIS A 261 -17.46 -8.57 -5.67
CA HIS A 261 -16.73 -7.62 -6.48
C HIS A 261 -15.72 -6.81 -5.64
N THR A 262 -14.87 -6.07 -6.33
CA THR A 262 -14.02 -5.00 -5.81
C THR A 262 -14.46 -3.69 -6.44
N ASP A 263 -14.49 -2.59 -5.69
CA ASP A 263 -15.01 -1.31 -6.17
C ASP A 263 -14.02 -0.52 -6.99
N GLY A 264 -14.56 0.34 -7.87
CA GLY A 264 -13.77 1.31 -8.62
C GLY A 264 -12.85 0.68 -9.65
N THR A 265 -13.22 -0.46 -10.24
CA THR A 265 -12.36 -1.16 -11.22
C THR A 265 -12.12 -0.36 -12.51
N TYR A 266 -12.89 0.69 -12.75
CA TYR A 266 -12.69 1.66 -13.83
C TYR A 266 -11.68 2.77 -13.47
N ILE A 267 -11.27 2.90 -12.21
CA ILE A 267 -10.26 3.88 -11.75
C ILE A 267 -8.86 3.28 -11.98
N ARG A 268 -7.92 4.11 -12.46
CA ARG A 268 -6.55 3.68 -12.74
C ARG A 268 -5.90 3.03 -11.52
N ASP A 269 -5.90 3.74 -10.39
CA ASP A 269 -5.56 3.19 -9.07
C ASP A 269 -6.85 3.09 -8.25
N PRO A 270 -7.44 1.89 -8.10
CA PRO A 270 -8.72 1.71 -7.45
C PRO A 270 -8.55 1.92 -5.94
N PRO A 271 -9.61 2.26 -5.21
CA PRO A 271 -9.57 2.40 -3.76
C PRO A 271 -8.81 1.24 -3.09
N GLY A 272 -7.87 1.58 -2.22
CA GLY A 272 -7.12 0.59 -1.45
C GLY A 272 -7.98 -0.01 -0.34
N LEU A 273 -8.71 0.85 0.37
CA LEU A 273 -9.69 0.45 1.36
C LEU A 273 -11.08 0.98 1.02
N GLN A 274 -12.09 0.22 1.42
CA GLN A 274 -13.47 0.66 1.47
C GLN A 274 -14.02 0.50 2.90
N ILE A 275 -14.72 1.53 3.37
CA ILE A 275 -15.28 1.58 4.72
C ILE A 275 -16.80 1.62 4.62
N PHE A 276 -17.47 0.79 5.41
CA PHE A 276 -18.93 0.74 5.51
C PHE A 276 -19.36 0.82 6.98
N ASN A 277 -19.97 1.93 7.40
CA ASN A 277 -20.63 2.05 8.70
C ASN A 277 -22.13 1.76 8.56
N CYS A 278 -22.62 0.74 9.25
CA CYS A 278 -24.02 0.35 9.23
C CYS A 278 -24.88 1.34 10.02
N ALA A 279 -25.65 2.15 9.29
CA ALA A 279 -26.52 3.19 9.83
C ALA A 279 -27.97 2.73 10.01
N ALA A 280 -28.45 1.88 9.10
CA ALA A 280 -29.75 1.23 9.17
C ALA A 280 -29.70 -0.14 8.50
N GLN A 281 -30.53 -1.07 8.96
CA GLN A 281 -30.55 -2.45 8.48
C GLN A 281 -31.95 -2.84 7.99
N ALA A 282 -31.99 -3.56 6.87
CA ALA A 282 -33.22 -4.11 6.34
C ALA A 282 -33.86 -5.11 7.32
N GLY A 283 -35.17 -5.35 7.16
CA GLY A 283 -35.93 -6.34 7.90
C GLY A 283 -35.50 -7.77 7.58
N GLU A 284 -35.42 -8.11 6.29
CA GLU A 284 -35.01 -9.44 5.82
C GLU A 284 -33.90 -9.36 4.76
N GLY A 285 -32.97 -10.31 4.82
CA GLY A 285 -31.81 -10.39 3.92
C GLY A 285 -30.75 -9.31 4.17
N GLY A 286 -29.95 -9.04 3.14
CA GLY A 286 -28.95 -7.97 3.14
C GLY A 286 -27.66 -8.28 3.89
N GLU A 287 -27.43 -9.55 4.21
CA GLU A 287 -26.19 -10.05 4.79
C GLU A 287 -25.02 -9.69 3.87
N SER A 288 -23.94 -9.20 4.48
CA SER A 288 -22.69 -8.89 3.79
C SER A 288 -21.88 -10.17 3.60
N ARG A 289 -21.29 -10.30 2.42
CA ARG A 289 -20.49 -11.46 2.01
C ARG A 289 -19.09 -11.02 1.64
N TYR A 290 -18.09 -11.79 2.05
CA TYR A 290 -16.69 -11.47 1.86
C TYR A 290 -15.90 -12.71 1.43
N VAL A 291 -14.96 -12.52 0.51
CA VAL A 291 -14.04 -13.56 0.03
C VAL A 291 -12.63 -13.00 -0.04
N ASP A 292 -11.66 -13.70 0.54
CA ASP A 292 -10.25 -13.40 0.33
C ASP A 292 -9.83 -13.82 -1.08
N SER A 293 -9.77 -12.85 -1.99
CA SER A 293 -9.43 -13.15 -3.38
C SER A 293 -8.00 -13.63 -3.52
N PHE A 294 -7.10 -13.30 -2.59
CA PHE A 294 -5.73 -13.81 -2.65
C PHE A 294 -5.70 -15.31 -2.33
N HIS A 295 -6.51 -15.76 -1.37
CA HIS A 295 -6.72 -17.20 -1.13
C HIS A 295 -7.28 -17.91 -2.36
N VAL A 296 -8.32 -17.35 -2.99
CA VAL A 296 -8.93 -17.88 -4.23
C VAL A 296 -7.92 -17.94 -5.37
N VAL A 297 -7.14 -16.89 -5.57
CA VAL A 297 -6.17 -16.78 -6.66
C VAL A 297 -4.99 -17.73 -6.45
N GLU A 298 -4.47 -17.88 -5.23
CA GLU A 298 -3.42 -18.87 -4.95
C GLU A 298 -3.92 -20.31 -5.09
N THR A 299 -5.19 -20.56 -4.77
CA THR A 299 -5.84 -21.85 -5.02
C THR A 299 -5.95 -22.11 -6.52
N LEU A 300 -6.42 -21.11 -7.30
CA LEU A 300 -6.45 -21.19 -8.76
C LEU A 300 -5.06 -21.40 -9.36
N ARG A 301 -4.03 -20.71 -8.85
CA ARG A 301 -2.64 -20.85 -9.30
C ARG A 301 -2.14 -22.28 -9.14
N LYS A 302 -2.50 -22.95 -8.04
CA LYS A 302 -2.14 -24.36 -7.78
C LYS A 302 -2.92 -25.33 -8.66
N GLU A 303 -4.23 -25.14 -8.78
CA GLU A 303 -5.11 -26.09 -9.48
C GLU A 303 -5.13 -25.91 -11.00
N ASN A 304 -4.95 -24.67 -11.49
CA ASN A 304 -4.95 -24.31 -12.90
C ASN A 304 -3.99 -23.14 -13.16
N PRO A 305 -2.66 -23.41 -13.25
CA PRO A 305 -1.64 -22.40 -13.49
C PRO A 305 -1.87 -21.61 -14.78
N GLU A 306 -2.47 -22.24 -15.80
CA GLU A 306 -2.75 -21.59 -17.08
C GLU A 306 -3.88 -20.56 -16.97
N ALA A 307 -4.95 -20.86 -16.23
CA ALA A 307 -6.00 -19.90 -15.94
C ALA A 307 -5.44 -18.70 -15.13
N PHE A 308 -4.57 -18.97 -14.15
CA PHE A 308 -3.87 -17.92 -13.43
C PHE A 308 -3.03 -17.04 -14.38
N ARG A 309 -2.25 -17.64 -15.29
CA ARG A 309 -1.44 -16.92 -16.29
C ARG A 309 -2.31 -16.03 -17.17
N VAL A 310 -3.39 -16.58 -17.75
CA VAL A 310 -4.33 -15.81 -18.59
C VAL A 310 -4.90 -14.62 -17.82
N LEU A 311 -5.41 -14.83 -16.60
CA LEU A 311 -6.06 -13.79 -15.81
C LEU A 311 -5.12 -12.74 -15.22
N SER A 312 -3.82 -13.03 -15.15
CA SER A 312 -2.78 -12.09 -14.71
C SER A 312 -2.12 -11.32 -15.86
N THR A 313 -2.26 -11.80 -17.10
CA THR A 313 -1.61 -11.19 -18.27
C THR A 313 -2.57 -10.58 -19.27
N THR A 314 -3.87 -10.92 -19.21
CA THR A 314 -4.90 -10.38 -20.11
C THR A 314 -5.52 -9.12 -19.51
N PRO A 315 -5.28 -7.93 -20.08
CA PRO A 315 -5.93 -6.70 -19.62
C PRO A 315 -7.41 -6.72 -19.99
N LEU A 316 -8.27 -6.25 -19.08
CA LEU A 316 -9.71 -6.11 -19.32
C LEU A 316 -10.12 -4.64 -19.31
N PRO A 317 -11.04 -4.24 -20.20
CA PRO A 317 -11.61 -2.91 -20.17
C PRO A 317 -12.64 -2.81 -19.04
N TYR A 318 -12.51 -1.76 -18.23
CA TYR A 318 -13.49 -1.37 -17.23
C TYR A 318 -13.91 0.07 -17.48
N PHE A 319 -15.18 0.39 -17.29
CA PHE A 319 -15.67 1.76 -17.42
C PHE A 319 -16.89 2.04 -16.54
N THR A 320 -17.11 3.32 -16.27
CA THR A 320 -18.39 3.84 -15.77
C THR A 320 -18.72 5.17 -16.45
N VAL A 321 -20.01 5.46 -16.57
CA VAL A 321 -20.53 6.72 -17.10
C VAL A 321 -21.56 7.26 -16.11
N ASP A 322 -21.35 8.50 -15.70
CA ASP A 322 -22.24 9.31 -14.88
C ASP A 322 -22.49 10.66 -15.58
N ASN A 323 -23.35 11.51 -15.04
CA ASN A 323 -23.78 12.78 -15.63
C ASN A 323 -22.61 13.67 -16.08
N ASP A 324 -21.58 13.80 -15.24
CA ASP A 324 -20.39 14.63 -15.47
C ASP A 324 -19.07 13.83 -15.43
N ALA A 325 -19.13 12.49 -15.53
CA ALA A 325 -17.94 11.64 -15.45
C ALA A 325 -17.98 10.46 -16.43
N HIS A 326 -16.84 10.20 -17.06
CA HIS A 326 -16.61 8.98 -17.84
C HIS A 326 -15.22 8.46 -17.49
N LEU A 327 -15.18 7.41 -16.67
CA LEU A 327 -13.93 6.81 -16.22
C LEU A 327 -13.72 5.48 -16.94
N ALA A 328 -12.50 5.22 -17.37
CA ALA A 328 -12.15 3.97 -18.01
C ALA A 328 -10.69 3.60 -17.77
N THR A 329 -10.41 2.30 -17.71
CA THR A 329 -9.06 1.75 -17.62
C THR A 329 -9.00 0.35 -18.23
N MET A 330 -7.78 -0.13 -18.49
CA MET A 330 -7.50 -1.46 -19.04
C MET A 330 -6.47 -2.15 -18.14
N GLU A 331 -6.91 -3.13 -17.36
CA GLU A 331 -6.07 -3.78 -16.34
C GLU A 331 -6.42 -5.27 -16.20
N PRO A 332 -5.47 -6.17 -15.86
CA PRO A 332 -5.78 -7.57 -15.61
C PRO A 332 -6.54 -7.74 -14.28
N LEU A 333 -7.20 -8.89 -14.09
CA LEU A 333 -7.86 -9.19 -12.82
C LEU A 333 -6.84 -9.38 -11.71
N ILE A 334 -5.73 -10.04 -12.03
CA ILE A 334 -4.71 -10.41 -11.05
C ILE A 334 -3.46 -9.61 -11.38
N ARG A 335 -3.08 -8.70 -10.49
CA ARG A 335 -1.77 -8.05 -10.57
C ARG A 335 -0.77 -8.81 -9.73
N VAL A 336 0.36 -9.11 -10.32
CA VAL A 336 1.53 -9.64 -9.61
C VAL A 336 2.65 -8.60 -9.59
N ASP A 337 3.51 -8.69 -8.58
CA ASP A 337 4.76 -7.95 -8.57
C ASP A 337 5.89 -8.70 -9.30
N TYR A 338 7.12 -8.17 -9.23
CA TYR A 338 8.26 -8.74 -9.94
C TYR A 338 8.66 -10.14 -9.44
N ALA A 339 8.29 -10.50 -8.21
CA ALA A 339 8.49 -11.82 -7.62
C ALA A 339 7.37 -12.80 -7.98
N GLY A 340 6.33 -12.34 -8.68
CA GLY A 340 5.16 -13.13 -9.01
C GLY A 340 4.14 -13.21 -7.86
N ASN A 341 4.30 -12.45 -6.78
CA ASN A 341 3.34 -12.44 -5.68
C ASN A 341 2.11 -11.61 -6.06
N VAL A 342 0.92 -12.08 -5.67
CA VAL A 342 -0.33 -11.34 -5.92
C VAL A 342 -0.33 -10.09 -5.04
N VAL A 343 -0.51 -8.93 -5.66
CA VAL A 343 -0.52 -7.62 -4.97
C VAL A 343 -1.83 -6.86 -5.13
N GLN A 344 -2.67 -7.26 -6.07
CA GLN A 344 -4.01 -6.70 -6.24
C GLN A 344 -4.89 -7.69 -7.02
N PHE A 345 -6.14 -7.76 -6.61
CA PHE A 345 -7.23 -8.39 -7.32
C PHE A 345 -8.27 -7.33 -7.71
N ARG A 346 -8.67 -7.34 -8.98
CA ARG A 346 -9.61 -6.39 -9.58
C ARG A 346 -10.69 -7.17 -10.32
N HIS A 347 -11.88 -7.27 -9.74
CA HIS A 347 -12.99 -7.94 -10.38
C HIS A 347 -14.29 -7.25 -10.05
N ASN A 348 -14.94 -6.72 -11.09
CA ASN A 348 -16.33 -6.32 -11.05
C ASN A 348 -16.89 -6.56 -12.45
N ASP A 349 -17.75 -7.58 -12.60
CA ASP A 349 -18.34 -7.89 -13.90
C ASP A 349 -19.36 -6.83 -14.35
N TYR A 350 -19.88 -6.00 -13.44
CA TYR A 350 -20.79 -4.88 -13.78
C TYR A 350 -20.04 -3.75 -14.50
N ASP A 351 -18.76 -3.55 -14.18
CA ASP A 351 -17.92 -2.49 -14.74
C ASP A 351 -17.24 -2.89 -16.07
N ARG A 352 -17.26 -4.19 -16.41
CA ARG A 352 -16.45 -4.74 -17.51
C ARG A 352 -17.07 -4.44 -18.88
N ALA A 353 -16.27 -3.82 -19.75
CA ALA A 353 -16.68 -3.52 -21.12
C ALA A 353 -16.54 -4.73 -22.07
N PRO A 354 -17.11 -4.65 -23.29
CA PRO A 354 -16.89 -5.65 -24.34
C PRO A 354 -15.40 -5.84 -24.71
N LEU A 355 -14.95 -7.10 -24.84
CA LEU A 355 -13.57 -7.49 -25.11
C LEU A 355 -13.21 -7.32 -26.60
N THR A 356 -13.08 -6.08 -27.06
CA THR A 356 -12.86 -5.75 -28.48
C THR A 356 -11.39 -5.70 -28.90
N HIS A 357 -10.47 -5.72 -27.94
CA HIS A 357 -9.02 -5.64 -28.17
C HIS A 357 -8.32 -7.01 -28.28
N LEU A 358 -9.02 -8.09 -27.89
CA LEU A 358 -8.51 -9.46 -27.95
C LEU A 358 -8.88 -10.11 -29.30
N ASN A 359 -8.05 -11.03 -29.77
CA ASN A 359 -8.38 -11.86 -30.92
C ASN A 359 -9.39 -12.97 -30.57
N PHE A 360 -9.89 -13.69 -31.58
CA PHE A 360 -10.95 -14.69 -31.42
C PHE A 360 -10.58 -15.80 -30.42
N GLU A 361 -9.35 -16.29 -30.47
CA GLU A 361 -8.82 -17.33 -29.59
C GLU A 361 -8.66 -16.82 -28.15
N GLU A 362 -8.05 -15.64 -27.97
CA GLU A 362 -7.82 -14.99 -26.67
C GLU A 362 -9.12 -14.74 -25.91
N VAL A 363 -10.20 -14.34 -26.60
CA VAL A 363 -11.53 -14.20 -25.98
C VAL A 363 -11.99 -15.55 -25.42
N GLY A 364 -11.83 -16.63 -26.18
CA GLY A 364 -12.18 -17.98 -25.73
C GLY A 364 -11.35 -18.46 -24.54
N GLU A 365 -10.05 -18.18 -24.55
CA GLU A 365 -9.13 -18.49 -23.44
C GLU A 365 -9.49 -17.72 -22.17
N PHE A 366 -9.77 -16.43 -22.29
CA PHE A 366 -10.21 -15.60 -21.18
C PHE A 366 -11.46 -16.18 -20.52
N TYR A 367 -12.52 -16.47 -21.28
CA TYR A 367 -13.76 -16.98 -20.69
C TYR A 367 -13.59 -18.38 -20.05
N LYS A 368 -12.69 -19.22 -20.57
CA LYS A 368 -12.35 -20.49 -19.93
C LYS A 368 -11.63 -20.26 -18.60
N ALA A 369 -10.65 -19.37 -18.56
CA ALA A 369 -9.90 -19.03 -17.35
C ALA A 369 -10.79 -18.36 -16.30
N HIS A 370 -11.61 -17.39 -16.72
CA HIS A 370 -12.57 -16.68 -15.86
C HIS A 370 -13.59 -17.65 -15.24
N ARG A 371 -14.09 -18.63 -16.02
CA ARG A 371 -14.94 -19.70 -15.47
C ARG A 371 -14.23 -20.48 -14.35
N LYS A 372 -12.96 -20.83 -14.52
CA LYS A 372 -12.17 -21.54 -13.48
C LYS A 372 -11.98 -20.72 -12.22
N LEU A 373 -11.72 -19.43 -12.35
CA LEU A 373 -11.70 -18.51 -11.21
C LEU A 373 -13.04 -18.51 -10.45
N LEU A 374 -14.15 -18.37 -11.19
CA LEU A 374 -15.48 -18.35 -10.58
C LEU A 374 -15.88 -19.70 -9.94
N GLU A 375 -15.42 -20.83 -10.49
CA GLU A 375 -15.61 -22.16 -9.89
C GLU A 375 -14.93 -22.25 -8.52
N VAL A 376 -13.71 -21.70 -8.35
CA VAL A 376 -13.01 -21.66 -7.05
C VAL A 376 -13.68 -20.66 -6.11
N LEU A 377 -14.00 -19.46 -6.60
CA LEU A 377 -14.59 -18.39 -5.81
C LEU A 377 -15.94 -18.77 -5.18
N ARG A 378 -16.74 -19.58 -5.89
CA ARG A 378 -18.10 -19.98 -5.49
C ARG A 378 -18.15 -21.27 -4.68
N ARG A 379 -17.00 -21.80 -4.24
CA ARG A 379 -16.99 -22.93 -3.31
C ARG A 379 -17.62 -22.49 -1.99
N THR A 380 -18.28 -23.42 -1.32
CA THR A 380 -19.04 -23.09 -0.10
C THR A 380 -18.13 -22.63 1.05
N GLU A 381 -16.89 -23.07 1.06
CA GLU A 381 -15.90 -22.81 2.11
C GLU A 381 -15.16 -21.48 1.94
N THR A 382 -15.21 -20.83 0.77
CA THR A 382 -14.45 -19.60 0.51
C THR A 382 -15.12 -18.35 1.05
N GLU A 383 -16.45 -18.35 1.20
CA GLU A 383 -17.25 -17.19 1.60
C GLU A 383 -17.37 -17.07 3.12
N PHE A 384 -17.09 -15.87 3.64
CA PHE A 384 -17.48 -15.45 4.98
C PHE A 384 -18.72 -14.55 4.88
N CYS A 385 -19.80 -14.91 5.55
CA CYS A 385 -21.07 -14.19 5.51
C CYS A 385 -21.50 -13.75 6.90
N MET A 386 -21.94 -12.49 7.02
CA MET A 386 -22.44 -11.94 8.28
C MET A 386 -23.51 -10.88 8.07
N ARG A 387 -24.40 -10.75 9.06
CA ARG A 387 -25.36 -9.63 9.11
C ARG A 387 -24.84 -8.51 10.00
N LEU A 388 -24.57 -7.35 9.41
CA LEU A 388 -24.14 -6.16 10.15
C LEU A 388 -25.24 -5.65 11.08
N GLN A 389 -24.85 -5.22 12.27
CA GLN A 389 -25.71 -4.51 13.21
C GLN A 389 -25.48 -3.00 13.08
N VAL A 390 -26.47 -2.19 13.50
CA VAL A 390 -26.28 -0.74 13.58
C VAL A 390 -25.11 -0.44 14.51
N GLY A 391 -24.15 0.36 14.04
CA GLY A 391 -22.91 0.67 14.73
C GLY A 391 -21.76 -0.31 14.47
N ASP A 392 -21.96 -1.34 13.65
CA ASP A 392 -20.84 -2.07 13.04
C ASP A 392 -20.27 -1.26 11.86
N MET A 393 -18.97 -0.97 11.91
CA MET A 393 -18.21 -0.47 10.78
C MET A 393 -17.29 -1.56 10.24
N MET A 394 -17.41 -1.88 8.96
CA MET A 394 -16.51 -2.80 8.25
C MET A 394 -15.45 -1.99 7.50
N ILE A 395 -14.20 -2.46 7.58
CA ILE A 395 -13.11 -1.91 6.79
C ILE A 395 -12.53 -3.05 5.96
N VAL A 396 -12.58 -2.87 4.65
CA VAL A 396 -12.26 -3.88 3.65
C VAL A 396 -11.04 -3.40 2.88
N ASP A 397 -10.01 -4.24 2.78
CA ASP A 397 -8.96 -4.10 1.78
C ASP A 397 -9.58 -4.41 0.40
N ASN A 398 -9.98 -3.35 -0.31
CA ASN A 398 -10.75 -3.45 -1.54
C ASN A 398 -9.94 -4.00 -2.73
N GLN A 399 -8.62 -4.05 -2.64
CA GLN A 399 -7.78 -4.68 -3.67
C GLN A 399 -7.43 -6.14 -3.33
N ARG A 400 -7.91 -6.67 -2.20
CA ARG A 400 -7.69 -8.07 -1.78
C ARG A 400 -9.02 -8.80 -1.54
N VAL A 401 -9.86 -8.24 -0.68
CA VAL A 401 -11.10 -8.86 -0.22
C VAL A 401 -12.24 -8.39 -1.09
N MET A 402 -12.82 -9.32 -1.84
CA MET A 402 -14.08 -9.07 -2.53
C MET A 402 -15.20 -9.00 -1.52
N HIS A 403 -16.18 -8.16 -1.82
CA HIS A 403 -17.36 -8.02 -0.99
C HIS A 403 -18.63 -8.05 -1.85
N GLY A 404 -19.75 -8.34 -1.21
CA GLY A 404 -21.05 -8.39 -1.84
C GLY A 404 -22.15 -8.40 -0.78
N ARG A 405 -23.39 -8.59 -1.23
CA ARG A 405 -24.54 -8.74 -0.33
C ARG A 405 -25.60 -9.66 -0.91
N HIS A 406 -26.36 -10.32 -0.05
CA HIS A 406 -27.64 -10.90 -0.46
C HIS A 406 -28.68 -9.82 -0.77
N ALA A 407 -29.68 -10.19 -1.58
CA ALA A 407 -30.87 -9.36 -1.79
C ALA A 407 -31.59 -9.11 -0.46
N PHE A 408 -32.36 -8.02 -0.37
CA PHE A 408 -33.06 -7.66 0.86
C PHE A 408 -34.44 -7.05 0.61
N GLN A 409 -35.31 -7.15 1.62
CA GLN A 409 -36.66 -6.59 1.60
C GLN A 409 -37.06 -6.05 2.98
N GLY A 410 -37.92 -5.02 2.95
CA GLY A 410 -38.51 -4.41 4.14
C GLY A 410 -37.55 -3.51 4.93
N GLY A 411 -38.01 -2.33 5.34
CA GLY A 411 -37.24 -1.39 6.17
C GLY A 411 -36.16 -0.59 5.42
N ASP A 412 -35.53 0.33 6.14
CA ASP A 412 -34.43 1.16 5.64
C ASP A 412 -33.09 0.42 5.80
N ARG A 413 -32.32 0.31 4.70
CA ARG A 413 -30.93 -0.16 4.73
C ARG A 413 -30.01 0.98 4.31
N ALA A 414 -29.15 1.41 5.21
CA ALA A 414 -28.25 2.52 4.97
C ALA A 414 -26.84 2.17 5.46
N LEU A 415 -25.88 2.22 4.55
CA LEU A 415 -24.46 2.21 4.87
C LEU A 415 -23.89 3.60 4.58
N ILE A 416 -23.17 4.16 5.54
CA ILE A 416 -22.33 5.34 5.32
C ILE A 416 -20.96 4.84 4.92
N GLY A 417 -20.45 5.30 3.78
CA GLY A 417 -19.19 4.81 3.26
C GLY A 417 -18.24 5.88 2.77
N CYS A 418 -17.00 5.45 2.63
CA CYS A 418 -15.92 6.21 2.01
C CYS A 418 -14.79 5.29 1.55
N TYR A 419 -13.85 5.88 0.83
CA TYR A 419 -12.69 5.20 0.28
C TYR A 419 -11.40 5.79 0.84
N ILE A 420 -10.35 4.98 0.96
CA ILE A 420 -8.97 5.41 1.24
C ILE A 420 -8.07 4.79 0.16
N GLY A 421 -7.14 5.55 -0.39
CA GLY A 421 -6.20 5.04 -1.38
C GLY A 421 -5.18 4.06 -0.78
N ARG A 422 -4.63 3.17 -1.62
CA ARG A 422 -3.59 2.21 -1.18
C ARG A 422 -2.38 2.93 -0.61
N THR A 423 -1.95 4.00 -1.28
CA THR A 423 -0.80 4.83 -0.87
C THR A 423 -0.98 5.37 0.54
N GLU A 424 -2.17 5.89 0.86
CA GLU A 424 -2.50 6.45 2.17
C GLU A 424 -2.53 5.39 3.26
N PHE A 425 -3.15 4.24 2.97
CA PHE A 425 -3.19 3.12 3.89
C PHE A 425 -1.78 2.61 4.23
N GLU A 426 -0.96 2.34 3.23
CA GLU A 426 0.41 1.87 3.45
C GLU A 426 1.30 2.93 4.12
N SER A 427 1.11 4.21 3.83
CA SER A 427 1.81 5.28 4.53
C SER A 427 1.52 5.21 6.04
N ARG A 428 0.28 4.94 6.43
CA ARG A 428 -0.07 4.81 7.85
C ARG A 428 0.54 3.56 8.47
N LEU A 429 0.55 2.44 7.77
CA LEU A 429 1.19 1.20 8.23
C LEU A 429 2.69 1.42 8.51
N ARG A 430 3.41 2.11 7.62
CA ARG A 430 4.83 2.46 7.80
C ARG A 430 5.06 3.38 9.00
N VAL A 431 4.21 4.39 9.18
CA VAL A 431 4.27 5.29 10.36
C VAL A 431 4.05 4.53 11.67
N LEU A 432 3.27 3.44 11.64
CA LEU A 432 2.98 2.59 12.79
C LEU A 432 3.99 1.44 12.98
N GLY A 433 4.94 1.25 12.06
CA GLY A 433 5.88 0.14 12.11
C GLY A 433 5.26 -1.24 11.91
N ILE A 434 4.22 -1.31 11.10
CA ILE A 434 3.59 -2.59 10.72
C ILE A 434 4.26 -3.18 9.47
N ILE A 435 4.66 -2.32 8.53
CA ILE A 435 5.38 -2.67 7.29
C ILE A 435 6.58 -1.77 7.04
#